data_AF-A0AA35T1A9-F1
#
_entry.id   AF-A0AA35T1A9-F1
#
_cell.length_a   1.000
_cell.length_b   1.000
_cell.length_c   1.000
_cell.angle_alpha   90.00
_cell.angle_beta   90.00
_cell.angle_gamma   90.00
#
_symmetry.space_group_name_H-M   'P 1'
#
loop_
_entity.id
_entity.type
_entity.pdbx_description
1 polymer ?
#
loop_
_entity_poly.entity_id
_entity_poly.type
_entity_poly.pdbx_seq_one_letter_code
_entity_poly.pdbx_strand_id
1 'polypeptide(L)'
;MFQNNQLVTFELLATFLTNWCVNWFDYFPNPPLNLLAVVENCLAHHDPSLLQHLISHNITSHHYAWPLMSMVFSEVLSRSQWLRVWDHTFSQPPGFFLLLTASLLTSSHSTLLHCTSQDDFQQFFHHPPALDVGVVIREAYRMQETTPPEIHPEKLLGSLVPLTRGTYPVFNKYPKFIVDYHGREREKIRREEEDYLRQRQGALEMERLRETRRAEEEAWFRQQQLLLEAEEERRKTLSLEDTRLTNQRARLMAMKRELQVKELKVMDATKRDFLHHQKRVKEARIRRLDDQIKKRVVQREVETQAALEEADLKALELERQRVQLQHQLARYQEEMLGQLDMEEEVEGRRASLERSELEKEREEGGGRERERLAAAQANVAIAEVRQRCVETVREVERRRGEAEEGDRETRAQVGGGNVERMKEVEALASRLGATYLGQQPQERDDGEGKMKGDKPLPAEQSPALSALLWSRRRDELDRQEAELLKRVQGVREKVVDHMTRQHRSHDRRTTATTD
;
A
#
# COMPACT_ATOMS: atom_id res chain seq x y z
N MET A 1 -79.27 11.30 -42.51
CA MET A 1 -80.21 11.20 -43.65
C MET A 1 -80.20 9.80 -44.28
N PHE A 2 -79.07 9.23 -44.68
CA PHE A 2 -79.05 7.99 -45.49
C PHE A 2 -78.36 6.79 -44.79
N GLN A 3 -79.04 6.15 -43.83
CA GLN A 3 -78.47 5.00 -43.11
C GLN A 3 -78.17 3.79 -44.01
N ASN A 4 -78.79 3.70 -45.19
CA ASN A 4 -78.68 2.55 -46.11
C ASN A 4 -77.84 2.81 -47.37
N ASN A 5 -77.26 4.01 -47.57
CA ASN A 5 -76.43 4.28 -48.75
C ASN A 5 -75.30 5.27 -48.44
N GLN A 6 -74.11 4.73 -48.19
CA GLN A 6 -72.89 5.49 -47.92
C GLN A 6 -72.42 6.27 -49.16
N LEU A 7 -72.62 5.73 -50.37
CA LEU A 7 -72.22 6.41 -51.62
C LEU A 7 -73.05 7.67 -51.85
N VAL A 8 -74.38 7.60 -51.71
CA VAL A 8 -75.26 8.78 -51.80
C VAL A 8 -74.94 9.80 -50.70
N THR A 9 -74.56 9.33 -49.50
CA THR A 9 -74.09 10.24 -48.43
C THR A 9 -72.81 10.97 -48.86
N PHE A 10 -71.84 10.25 -49.42
CA PHE A 10 -70.59 10.82 -49.92
C PHE A 10 -70.84 11.82 -51.07
N GLU A 11 -71.67 11.46 -52.04
CA GLU A 11 -71.98 12.33 -53.19
C GLU A 11 -72.73 13.60 -52.78
N LEU A 12 -73.65 13.52 -51.81
CA LEU A 12 -74.31 14.68 -51.24
C LEU A 12 -73.32 15.58 -50.48
N LEU A 13 -72.41 15.01 -49.68
CA LEU A 13 -71.35 15.78 -49.00
C LEU A 13 -70.36 16.40 -49.99
N ALA A 14 -69.95 15.69 -51.03
CA ALA A 14 -69.08 16.20 -52.09
C ALA A 14 -69.77 17.32 -52.89
N THR A 15 -71.07 17.18 -53.18
CA THR A 15 -71.88 18.24 -53.80
C THR A 15 -71.98 19.46 -52.89
N PHE A 16 -72.20 19.26 -51.59
CA PHE A 16 -72.22 20.34 -50.60
C PHE A 16 -70.87 21.10 -50.55
N LEU A 17 -69.76 20.37 -50.40
CA LEU A 17 -68.42 20.94 -50.33
C LEU A 17 -68.02 21.70 -51.61
N THR A 18 -68.42 21.20 -52.79
CA THR A 18 -68.07 21.80 -54.09
C THR A 18 -68.96 22.96 -54.51
N ASN A 19 -70.04 23.27 -53.77
CA ASN A 19 -70.97 24.37 -54.08
C ASN A 19 -71.12 25.38 -52.93
N TRP A 20 -71.42 24.93 -51.71
CA TRP A 20 -71.60 25.80 -50.55
C TRP A 20 -70.27 26.09 -49.84
N CYS A 21 -69.33 25.13 -49.83
CA CYS A 21 -68.02 25.30 -49.18
C CYS A 21 -66.91 25.80 -50.13
N VAL A 22 -67.28 26.31 -51.31
CA VAL A 22 -66.37 26.71 -52.39
C VAL A 22 -65.25 27.64 -51.93
N ASN A 23 -65.59 28.64 -51.11
CA ASN A 23 -64.67 29.65 -50.58
C ASN A 23 -64.32 29.42 -49.10
N TRP A 24 -64.66 28.27 -48.51
CA TRP A 24 -64.45 28.02 -47.07
C TRP A 24 -62.96 27.96 -46.70
N PHE A 25 -62.12 27.55 -47.64
CA PHE A 25 -60.72 27.23 -47.40
C PHE A 25 -59.75 28.22 -48.02
N ASP A 26 -60.24 29.32 -48.63
CA ASP A 26 -59.42 30.34 -49.31
C ASP A 26 -58.36 30.97 -48.38
N TYR A 27 -58.65 31.07 -47.08
CA TYR A 27 -57.76 31.61 -46.05
C TYR A 27 -57.29 30.56 -45.03
N PHE A 28 -57.44 29.26 -45.33
CA PHE A 28 -57.09 28.17 -44.42
C PHE A 28 -55.66 28.32 -43.84
N PRO A 29 -55.46 28.21 -42.51
CA PRO A 29 -56.38 27.67 -41.49
C PRO A 29 -57.44 28.64 -40.95
N ASN A 30 -57.46 29.90 -41.38
CA ASN A 30 -58.41 30.88 -40.88
C ASN A 30 -59.84 30.63 -41.46
N PRO A 31 -60.89 31.06 -40.74
CA PRO A 31 -62.26 31.06 -41.26
C PRO A 31 -62.41 31.81 -42.59
N PRO A 32 -63.46 31.52 -43.38
CA PRO A 32 -63.69 32.19 -44.65
C PRO A 32 -64.21 33.61 -44.50
N LEU A 33 -63.28 34.54 -44.30
CA LEU A 33 -63.55 35.98 -44.10
C LEU A 33 -64.50 36.57 -45.15
N ASN A 34 -64.37 36.17 -46.42
CA ASN A 34 -65.25 36.66 -47.50
C ASN A 34 -66.72 36.25 -47.31
N LEU A 35 -66.99 35.04 -46.82
CA LEU A 35 -68.36 34.57 -46.58
C LEU A 35 -68.94 35.15 -45.29
N LEU A 36 -68.10 35.28 -44.26
CA LEU A 36 -68.47 35.94 -43.00
C LEU A 36 -68.82 37.41 -43.22
N ALA A 37 -68.03 38.13 -44.05
CA ALA A 37 -68.32 39.51 -44.45
C ALA A 37 -69.64 39.63 -45.24
N VAL A 38 -70.00 38.65 -46.06
CA VAL A 38 -71.30 38.63 -46.76
C VAL A 38 -72.46 38.43 -45.77
N VAL A 39 -72.33 37.54 -44.77
CA VAL A 39 -73.33 37.40 -43.70
C VAL A 39 -73.43 38.68 -42.87
N GLU A 40 -72.31 39.32 -42.55
CA GLU A 40 -72.24 40.58 -41.81
C GLU A 40 -72.88 41.74 -42.59
N ASN A 41 -72.67 41.82 -43.92
CA ASN A 41 -73.35 42.79 -44.79
C ASN A 41 -74.86 42.55 -44.88
N CYS A 42 -75.31 41.29 -44.92
CA CYS A 42 -76.74 40.97 -44.86
C CYS A 42 -77.34 41.38 -43.51
N LEU A 43 -76.62 41.12 -42.41
CA LEU A 43 -77.03 41.54 -41.08
C LEU A 43 -77.10 43.08 -40.95
N ALA A 44 -76.11 43.80 -41.50
CA ALA A 44 -76.09 45.26 -41.54
C ALA A 44 -77.33 45.87 -42.23
N HIS A 45 -77.86 45.19 -43.24
CA HIS A 45 -79.00 45.66 -44.01
C HIS A 45 -80.35 45.34 -43.34
N HIS A 46 -80.52 44.12 -42.83
CA HIS A 46 -81.82 43.67 -42.26
C HIS A 46 -81.98 43.94 -40.77
N ASP A 47 -80.87 44.01 -40.01
CA ASP A 47 -80.85 44.24 -38.57
C ASP A 47 -79.61 45.04 -38.14
N PRO A 48 -79.56 46.35 -38.48
CA PRO A 48 -78.45 47.22 -38.10
C PRO A 48 -78.33 47.40 -36.58
N SER A 49 -79.41 47.19 -35.82
CA SER A 49 -79.41 47.31 -34.35
C SER A 49 -78.58 46.19 -33.72
N LEU A 50 -78.80 44.94 -34.15
CA LEU A 50 -77.99 43.81 -33.69
C LEU A 50 -76.53 43.96 -34.12
N LEU A 51 -76.26 44.36 -35.37
CA LEU A 51 -74.87 44.54 -35.81
C LEU A 51 -74.16 45.65 -35.02
N GLN A 52 -74.82 46.77 -34.75
CA GLN A 52 -74.24 47.87 -33.96
C GLN A 52 -73.89 47.42 -32.53
N HIS A 53 -74.75 46.60 -31.91
CA HIS A 53 -74.48 45.98 -30.60
C HIS A 53 -73.26 45.04 -30.64
N LEU A 54 -73.17 44.17 -31.64
CA LEU A 54 -72.03 43.26 -31.80
C LEU A 54 -70.71 44.03 -31.98
N ILE A 55 -70.72 45.10 -32.78
CA ILE A 55 -69.57 45.98 -33.00
C ILE A 55 -69.18 46.72 -31.71
N SER A 56 -70.14 47.26 -30.94
CA SER A 56 -69.83 47.99 -29.70
C SER A 56 -69.18 47.11 -28.63
N HIS A 57 -69.49 45.82 -28.63
CA HIS A 57 -68.89 44.80 -27.78
C HIS A 57 -67.65 44.10 -28.38
N ASN A 58 -67.14 44.57 -29.54
CA ASN A 58 -65.98 44.00 -30.24
C ASN A 58 -66.15 42.51 -30.62
N ILE A 59 -67.38 42.12 -30.97
CA ILE A 59 -67.74 40.77 -31.41
C ILE A 59 -67.81 40.74 -32.94
N THR A 60 -66.86 40.05 -33.56
CA THR A 60 -66.80 39.88 -35.04
C THR A 60 -67.66 38.70 -35.52
N SER A 61 -67.98 38.65 -36.82
CA SER A 61 -68.66 37.53 -37.50
C SER A 61 -67.99 36.16 -37.31
N HIS A 62 -66.71 36.10 -36.91
CA HIS A 62 -66.07 34.86 -36.47
C HIS A 62 -66.72 34.24 -35.23
N HIS A 63 -67.29 35.04 -34.32
CA HIS A 63 -67.86 34.55 -33.07
C HIS A 63 -69.33 34.14 -33.24
N TYR A 64 -70.11 34.89 -34.01
CA TYR A 64 -71.56 34.65 -34.13
C TYR A 64 -71.97 33.86 -35.39
N ALA A 65 -71.31 34.05 -36.53
CA ALA A 65 -71.70 33.40 -37.80
C ALA A 65 -70.88 32.15 -38.12
N TRP A 66 -69.59 32.13 -37.81
CA TRP A 66 -68.73 30.98 -38.14
C TRP A 66 -69.11 29.68 -37.39
N PRO A 67 -69.48 29.65 -36.09
CA PRO A 67 -69.88 28.41 -35.43
C PRO A 67 -71.15 27.81 -36.06
N LEU A 68 -72.13 28.67 -36.39
CA LEU A 68 -73.33 28.28 -37.13
C LEU A 68 -73.00 27.65 -38.48
N MET A 69 -72.11 28.27 -39.26
CA MET A 69 -71.75 27.80 -40.60
C MET A 69 -70.89 26.53 -40.55
N SER A 70 -69.85 26.49 -39.71
CA SER A 70 -68.89 25.38 -39.64
C SER A 70 -69.51 24.07 -39.13
N MET A 71 -70.44 24.14 -38.18
CA MET A 71 -71.28 23.01 -37.76
C MET A 71 -72.53 22.82 -38.62
N VAL A 72 -72.72 23.64 -39.66
CA VAL A 72 -73.88 23.62 -40.57
C VAL A 72 -75.22 23.53 -39.82
N PHE A 73 -75.34 24.38 -38.79
CA PHE A 73 -76.45 24.48 -37.83
C PHE A 73 -76.73 23.25 -36.95
N SER A 74 -75.92 22.18 -36.97
CA SER A 74 -76.23 20.92 -36.26
C SER A 74 -76.18 21.01 -34.74
N GLU A 75 -75.48 22.01 -34.19
CA GLU A 75 -75.39 22.25 -32.75
C GLU A 75 -76.58 23.05 -32.21
N VAL A 76 -77.11 23.97 -33.02
CA VAL A 76 -78.18 24.91 -32.63
C VAL A 76 -79.59 24.35 -32.92
N LEU A 77 -79.74 23.52 -33.95
CA LEU A 77 -81.04 23.01 -34.37
C LEU A 77 -81.24 21.55 -33.97
N SER A 78 -82.42 21.23 -33.45
CA SER A 78 -82.80 19.82 -33.24
C SER A 78 -82.87 19.06 -34.58
N ARG A 79 -82.70 17.74 -34.55
CA ARG A 79 -82.64 16.91 -35.77
C ARG A 79 -83.81 17.14 -36.74
N SER A 80 -85.03 17.32 -36.26
CA SER A 80 -86.22 17.54 -37.12
C SER A 80 -86.22 18.93 -37.77
N GLN A 81 -85.86 19.96 -36.99
CA GLN A 81 -85.64 21.34 -37.47
C GLN A 81 -84.50 21.40 -38.51
N TRP A 82 -83.37 20.76 -38.21
CA TRP A 82 -82.20 20.70 -39.09
C TRP A 82 -82.54 20.06 -40.44
N LEU A 83 -83.21 18.91 -40.44
CA LEU A 83 -83.67 18.27 -41.69
C LEU A 83 -84.52 19.21 -42.55
N ARG A 84 -85.51 19.87 -41.94
CA ARG A 84 -86.37 20.84 -42.64
C ARG A 84 -85.58 22.01 -43.23
N VAL A 85 -84.62 22.55 -42.48
CA VAL A 85 -83.73 23.61 -42.97
C VAL A 85 -82.95 23.14 -44.21
N TRP A 86 -82.41 21.93 -44.18
CA TRP A 86 -81.65 21.38 -45.30
C TRP A 86 -82.49 21.07 -46.54
N ASP A 87 -83.76 20.71 -46.39
CA ASP A 87 -84.69 20.59 -47.53
C ASP A 87 -84.79 21.92 -48.30
N HIS A 88 -84.85 23.06 -47.59
CA HIS A 88 -84.82 24.39 -48.21
C HIS A 88 -83.42 24.75 -48.76
N THR A 89 -82.34 24.49 -48.01
CA THR A 89 -80.96 24.75 -48.44
C THR A 89 -80.62 24.06 -49.76
N PHE A 90 -81.02 22.80 -49.94
CA PHE A 90 -80.79 22.06 -51.20
C PHE A 90 -81.76 22.43 -52.32
N SER A 91 -82.92 23.02 -52.00
CA SER A 91 -83.92 23.46 -52.97
C SER A 91 -83.70 24.90 -53.47
N GLN A 92 -82.63 25.57 -53.03
CA GLN A 92 -82.31 26.96 -53.35
C GLN A 92 -80.85 27.12 -53.84
N PRO A 93 -80.49 28.25 -54.48
CA PRO A 93 -79.11 28.52 -54.87
C PRO A 93 -78.16 28.51 -53.65
N PRO A 94 -76.87 28.14 -53.81
CA PRO A 94 -75.93 28.04 -52.69
C PRO A 94 -75.84 29.28 -51.79
N GLY A 95 -76.04 30.49 -52.36
CA GLY A 95 -76.10 31.76 -51.61
C GLY A 95 -77.20 31.82 -50.54
N PHE A 96 -78.29 31.08 -50.69
CA PHE A 96 -79.39 31.02 -49.72
C PHE A 96 -78.94 30.54 -48.34
N PHE A 97 -77.89 29.72 -48.26
CA PHE A 97 -77.32 29.28 -46.98
C PHE A 97 -76.78 30.45 -46.14
N LEU A 98 -76.21 31.49 -46.76
CA LEU A 98 -75.72 32.68 -46.04
C LEU A 98 -76.87 33.58 -45.59
N LEU A 99 -77.92 33.74 -46.42
CA LEU A 99 -79.15 34.44 -46.04
C LEU A 99 -79.86 33.73 -44.89
N LEU A 100 -79.88 32.40 -44.92
CA LEU A 100 -80.40 31.57 -43.84
C LEU A 100 -79.59 31.76 -42.55
N THR A 101 -78.25 31.83 -42.61
CA THR A 101 -77.42 32.19 -41.44
C THR A 101 -77.80 33.57 -40.90
N ALA A 102 -77.94 34.58 -41.76
CA ALA A 102 -78.38 35.92 -41.34
C ALA A 102 -79.78 35.90 -40.71
N SER A 103 -80.75 35.19 -41.31
CA SER A 103 -82.12 35.06 -40.79
C SER A 103 -82.20 34.35 -39.44
N LEU A 104 -81.27 33.43 -39.16
CA LEU A 104 -81.17 32.75 -37.86
C LEU A 104 -80.72 33.74 -36.78
N LEU A 105 -79.77 34.61 -37.12
CA LEU A 105 -79.25 35.66 -36.23
C LEU A 105 -80.31 36.73 -35.95
N THR A 106 -80.99 37.26 -36.98
CA THR A 106 -82.08 38.24 -36.79
C THR A 106 -83.28 37.66 -36.05
N SER A 107 -83.65 36.40 -36.32
CA SER A 107 -84.69 35.70 -35.54
C SER A 107 -84.28 35.45 -34.08
N SER A 108 -82.98 35.51 -33.77
CA SER A 108 -82.42 35.38 -32.42
C SER A 108 -82.09 36.73 -31.77
N HIS A 109 -82.40 37.87 -32.42
CA HIS A 109 -82.06 39.24 -32.00
C HIS A 109 -82.25 39.49 -30.50
N SER A 110 -83.42 39.14 -29.95
CA SER A 110 -83.73 39.39 -28.53
C SER A 110 -82.78 38.66 -27.57
N THR A 111 -82.26 37.48 -27.92
CA THR A 111 -81.27 36.77 -27.11
C THR A 111 -79.87 37.36 -27.33
N LEU A 112 -79.50 37.63 -28.59
CA LEU A 112 -78.16 38.11 -28.94
C LEU A 112 -77.85 39.53 -28.43
N LEU A 113 -78.86 40.39 -28.26
CA LEU A 113 -78.69 41.69 -27.58
C LEU A 113 -78.32 41.59 -26.09
N HIS A 114 -78.52 40.42 -25.45
CA HIS A 114 -78.08 40.19 -24.07
C HIS A 114 -76.66 39.62 -23.99
N CYS A 115 -76.08 39.17 -25.12
CA CYS A 115 -74.71 38.70 -25.19
C CYS A 115 -73.75 39.90 -25.28
N THR A 116 -72.82 40.02 -24.34
CA THR A 116 -71.89 41.16 -24.17
C THR A 116 -70.43 40.73 -24.15
N SER A 117 -70.15 39.45 -23.92
CA SER A 117 -68.84 38.79 -24.01
C SER A 117 -68.82 37.76 -25.14
N GLN A 118 -67.63 37.35 -25.56
CA GLN A 118 -67.44 36.24 -26.51
C GLN A 118 -67.89 34.89 -25.91
N ASP A 119 -67.76 34.72 -24.60
CA ASP A 119 -68.18 33.49 -23.89
C ASP A 119 -69.70 33.29 -23.93
N ASP A 120 -70.48 34.38 -23.93
CA ASP A 120 -71.94 34.34 -24.01
C ASP A 120 -72.42 33.67 -25.32
N PHE A 121 -71.64 33.78 -26.40
CA PHE A 121 -71.94 33.11 -27.68
C PHE A 121 -71.72 31.60 -27.59
N GLN A 122 -70.67 31.14 -26.88
CA GLN A 122 -70.48 29.71 -26.63
C GLN A 122 -71.67 29.15 -25.85
N GLN A 123 -72.14 29.87 -24.83
CA GLN A 123 -73.31 29.46 -24.06
C GLN A 123 -74.60 29.49 -24.91
N PHE A 124 -74.77 30.47 -25.80
CA PHE A 124 -75.87 30.52 -26.76
C PHE A 124 -75.89 29.31 -27.71
N PHE A 125 -74.73 28.86 -28.22
CA PHE A 125 -74.68 27.69 -29.11
C PHE A 125 -74.92 26.36 -28.38
N HIS A 126 -74.42 26.21 -27.16
CA HIS A 126 -74.66 25.01 -26.34
C HIS A 126 -76.08 24.95 -25.76
N HIS A 127 -76.73 26.09 -25.54
CA HIS A 127 -78.09 26.22 -25.00
C HIS A 127 -78.97 27.11 -25.88
N PRO A 128 -79.26 26.67 -27.11
CA PRO A 128 -79.98 27.48 -28.08
C PRO A 128 -81.42 27.77 -27.61
N PRO A 129 -81.93 29.01 -27.78
CA PRO A 129 -83.30 29.34 -27.43
C PRO A 129 -84.30 28.57 -28.31
N ALA A 130 -85.54 28.44 -27.83
CA ALA A 130 -86.62 27.74 -28.53
C ALA A 130 -87.07 28.48 -29.81
N LEU A 131 -86.34 28.28 -30.89
CA LEU A 131 -86.50 29.01 -32.16
C LEU A 131 -87.54 28.35 -33.08
N ASP A 132 -88.54 29.12 -33.54
CA ASP A 132 -89.42 28.66 -34.63
C ASP A 132 -88.69 28.76 -35.97
N VAL A 133 -88.15 27.63 -36.40
CA VAL A 133 -87.53 27.46 -37.73
C VAL A 133 -88.49 27.81 -38.87
N GLY A 134 -89.81 27.74 -38.67
CA GLY A 134 -90.78 28.25 -39.63
C GLY A 134 -90.73 29.77 -39.81
N VAL A 135 -90.43 30.54 -38.76
CA VAL A 135 -90.14 31.98 -38.87
C VAL A 135 -88.82 32.20 -39.58
N VAL A 136 -87.74 31.51 -39.15
CA VAL A 136 -86.39 31.62 -39.76
C VAL A 136 -86.43 31.39 -41.27
N ILE A 137 -87.10 30.32 -41.73
CA ILE A 137 -87.17 30.00 -43.16
C ILE A 137 -87.97 31.08 -43.92
N ARG A 138 -89.10 31.55 -43.40
CA ARG A 138 -89.86 32.66 -44.03
C ARG A 138 -89.03 33.93 -44.10
N GLU A 139 -88.25 34.21 -43.07
CA GLU A 139 -87.36 35.35 -42.99
C GLU A 139 -86.19 35.23 -43.99
N ALA A 140 -85.60 34.05 -44.15
CA ALA A 140 -84.58 33.80 -45.18
C ALA A 140 -85.11 34.07 -46.61
N TYR A 141 -86.34 33.63 -46.92
CA TYR A 141 -86.99 33.95 -48.19
C TYR A 141 -87.30 35.45 -48.34
N ARG A 142 -87.76 36.12 -47.26
CA ARG A 142 -87.95 37.58 -47.26
C ARG A 142 -86.64 38.29 -47.58
N MET A 143 -85.55 37.91 -46.90
CA MET A 143 -84.21 38.45 -47.16
C MET A 143 -83.75 38.19 -48.60
N GLN A 144 -84.05 37.04 -49.19
CA GLN A 144 -83.69 36.73 -50.58
C GLN A 144 -84.34 37.68 -51.59
N GLU A 145 -85.56 38.15 -51.32
CA GLU A 145 -86.27 39.10 -52.18
C GLU A 145 -85.90 40.57 -51.89
N THR A 146 -85.58 40.92 -50.64
CA THR A 146 -85.33 42.31 -50.23
C THR A 146 -83.86 42.74 -50.22
N THR A 147 -82.91 41.79 -50.26
CA THR A 147 -81.45 42.11 -50.23
C THR A 147 -81.00 42.73 -51.56
N PRO A 148 -80.39 43.93 -51.56
CA PRO A 148 -79.86 44.56 -52.76
C PRO A 148 -78.84 43.70 -53.50
N PRO A 149 -78.82 43.73 -54.85
CA PRO A 149 -77.95 42.86 -55.65
C PRO A 149 -76.46 43.11 -55.37
N GLU A 150 -76.05 44.29 -54.88
CA GLU A 150 -74.68 44.63 -54.50
C GLU A 150 -74.13 43.72 -53.39
N ILE A 151 -74.95 43.42 -52.38
CA ILE A 151 -74.57 42.61 -51.20
C ILE A 151 -75.12 41.18 -51.26
N HIS A 152 -75.88 40.83 -52.30
CA HIS A 152 -76.55 39.53 -52.41
C HIS A 152 -75.54 38.35 -52.55
N PRO A 153 -75.64 37.30 -51.70
CA PRO A 153 -74.72 36.16 -51.67
C PRO A 153 -74.51 35.41 -53.00
N GLU A 154 -75.50 35.45 -53.90
CA GLU A 154 -75.47 34.75 -55.19
C GLU A 154 -74.32 35.22 -56.09
N LYS A 155 -73.89 36.49 -55.99
CA LYS A 155 -72.72 36.99 -56.76
C LYS A 155 -71.41 36.28 -56.39
N LEU A 156 -71.30 35.76 -55.16
CA LEU A 156 -70.08 35.12 -54.65
C LEU A 156 -70.08 33.61 -54.90
N LEU A 157 -71.21 32.93 -54.64
CA LEU A 157 -71.30 31.47 -54.75
C LEU A 157 -71.88 30.97 -56.09
N GLY A 158 -72.60 31.81 -56.84
CA GLY A 158 -73.20 31.44 -58.12
C GLY A 158 -74.35 30.43 -58.01
N SER A 159 -74.63 29.76 -59.13
CA SER A 159 -75.63 28.69 -59.22
C SER A 159 -75.04 27.30 -58.93
N LEU A 160 -75.91 26.35 -58.57
CA LEU A 160 -75.51 24.99 -58.24
C LEU A 160 -74.93 24.26 -59.47
N VAL A 161 -73.71 23.74 -59.32
CA VAL A 161 -73.01 22.89 -60.28
C VAL A 161 -73.06 21.43 -59.82
N PRO A 162 -73.65 20.50 -60.59
CA PRO A 162 -73.70 19.09 -60.23
C PRO A 162 -72.32 18.42 -60.34
N LEU A 163 -72.12 17.33 -59.58
CA LEU A 163 -70.89 16.54 -59.66
C LEU A 163 -70.67 15.94 -61.06
N THR A 164 -69.40 15.87 -61.45
CA THR A 164 -68.95 15.24 -62.69
C THR A 164 -69.21 13.74 -62.68
N ARG A 165 -69.75 13.21 -63.80
CA ARG A 165 -70.02 11.77 -63.95
C ARG A 165 -68.72 11.00 -64.18
N GLY A 166 -68.55 9.88 -63.48
CA GLY A 166 -67.43 8.93 -63.65
C GLY A 166 -66.15 9.26 -62.86
N THR A 167 -65.87 10.54 -62.60
CA THR A 167 -64.73 10.98 -61.77
C THR A 167 -65.13 12.14 -60.88
N TYR A 168 -64.76 12.11 -59.59
CA TYR A 168 -64.99 13.24 -58.68
C TYR A 168 -64.07 14.43 -58.99
N PRO A 169 -64.54 15.68 -58.82
CA PRO A 169 -63.73 16.86 -59.10
C PRO A 169 -62.61 17.01 -58.08
N VAL A 170 -61.40 17.35 -58.54
CA VAL A 170 -60.27 17.60 -57.65
C VAL A 170 -60.45 18.97 -56.97
N PHE A 171 -60.71 18.96 -55.66
CA PHE A 171 -60.77 20.18 -54.88
C PHE A 171 -59.38 20.84 -54.82
N ASN A 172 -59.29 22.10 -55.28
CA ASN A 172 -58.03 22.87 -55.36
C ASN A 172 -58.15 24.28 -54.76
N LYS A 173 -59.28 24.62 -54.15
CA LYS A 173 -59.58 25.96 -53.61
C LYS A 173 -59.10 26.09 -52.17
N TYR A 174 -57.77 26.05 -51.99
CA TYR A 174 -57.11 26.26 -50.71
C TYR A 174 -55.63 26.70 -50.91
N PRO A 175 -55.01 27.42 -49.95
CA PRO A 175 -53.59 27.78 -49.97
C PRO A 175 -52.66 26.54 -49.92
N LYS A 176 -52.32 25.98 -51.09
CA LYS A 176 -51.44 24.81 -51.21
C LYS A 176 -50.12 24.97 -50.44
N PHE A 177 -49.48 26.15 -50.53
CA PHE A 177 -48.23 26.43 -49.82
C PHE A 177 -48.34 26.21 -48.30
N ILE A 178 -49.44 26.66 -47.68
CA ILE A 178 -49.66 26.53 -46.23
C ILE A 178 -49.91 25.06 -45.86
N VAL A 179 -50.72 24.35 -46.64
CA VAL A 179 -50.99 22.92 -46.44
C VAL A 179 -49.71 22.08 -46.63
N ASP A 180 -48.94 22.34 -47.68
CA ASP A 180 -47.67 21.67 -47.97
C ASP A 180 -46.59 21.98 -46.92
N TYR A 181 -46.60 23.18 -46.33
CA TYR A 181 -45.73 23.54 -45.22
C TYR A 181 -46.10 22.78 -43.95
N HIS A 182 -47.37 22.77 -43.55
CA HIS A 182 -47.83 22.00 -42.39
C HIS A 182 -47.65 20.49 -42.59
N GLY A 183 -47.81 19.98 -43.82
CA GLY A 183 -47.49 18.60 -44.17
C GLY A 183 -46.01 18.27 -43.97
N ARG A 184 -45.11 19.13 -44.46
CA ARG A 184 -43.66 19.01 -44.27
C ARG A 184 -43.24 19.12 -42.81
N GLU A 185 -43.84 20.03 -42.04
CA GLU A 185 -43.47 20.21 -40.63
C GLU A 185 -43.97 19.04 -39.77
N ARG A 186 -45.17 18.50 -40.04
CA ARG A 186 -45.64 17.23 -39.42
C ARG A 186 -44.75 16.05 -39.76
N GLU A 187 -44.31 15.94 -41.02
CA GLU A 187 -43.38 14.90 -41.47
C GLU A 187 -42.00 15.04 -40.80
N LYS A 188 -41.54 16.27 -40.59
CA LYS A 188 -40.30 16.56 -39.86
C LYS A 188 -40.42 16.21 -38.38
N ILE A 189 -41.49 16.63 -37.70
CA ILE A 189 -41.77 16.26 -36.30
C ILE A 189 -41.80 14.73 -36.14
N ARG A 190 -42.48 14.01 -37.04
CA ARG A 190 -42.51 12.54 -37.04
C ARG A 190 -41.11 11.92 -37.10
N ARG A 191 -40.23 12.44 -37.95
CA ARG A 191 -38.83 11.96 -38.05
C ARG A 191 -38.01 12.28 -36.80
N GLU A 192 -38.19 13.48 -36.24
CA GLU A 192 -37.54 13.88 -34.99
C GLU A 192 -38.01 12.99 -33.81
N GLU A 193 -39.28 12.62 -33.76
CA GLU A 193 -39.83 11.63 -32.80
C GLU A 193 -39.23 10.23 -33.02
N GLU A 194 -39.16 9.75 -34.26
CA GLU A 194 -38.53 8.46 -34.59
C GLU A 194 -37.04 8.41 -34.16
N ASP A 195 -36.28 9.46 -34.46
CA ASP A 195 -34.87 9.56 -34.09
C ASP A 195 -34.68 9.71 -32.56
N TYR A 196 -35.54 10.47 -31.88
CA TYR A 196 -35.57 10.55 -30.42
C TYR A 196 -35.82 9.17 -29.78
N LEU A 197 -36.77 8.40 -30.31
CA LEU A 197 -37.06 7.04 -29.84
C LEU A 197 -35.86 6.10 -30.04
N ARG A 198 -35.16 6.18 -31.19
CA ARG A 198 -33.93 5.41 -31.44
C ARG A 198 -32.80 5.77 -30.48
N GLN A 199 -32.57 7.07 -30.24
CA GLN A 199 -31.57 7.54 -29.28
C GLN A 199 -31.90 7.07 -27.86
N ARG A 200 -33.18 7.13 -27.46
CA ARG A 200 -33.65 6.63 -26.16
C ARG A 200 -33.46 5.12 -26.00
N GLN A 201 -33.70 4.33 -27.04
CA GLN A 201 -33.41 2.89 -27.04
C GLN A 201 -31.90 2.62 -26.87
N GLY A 202 -31.05 3.27 -27.67
CA GLY A 202 -29.60 3.13 -27.57
C GLY A 202 -29.05 3.55 -26.19
N ALA A 203 -29.62 4.59 -25.57
CA ALA A 203 -29.24 5.01 -24.22
C ALA A 203 -29.56 3.92 -23.16
N LEU A 204 -30.73 3.29 -23.24
CA LEU A 204 -31.14 2.20 -22.34
C LEU A 204 -30.28 0.92 -22.55
N GLU A 205 -29.90 0.62 -23.79
CA GLU A 205 -28.96 -0.48 -24.09
C GLU A 205 -27.58 -0.22 -23.52
N MET A 206 -27.06 1.01 -23.65
CA MET A 206 -25.80 1.42 -23.05
C MET A 206 -25.83 1.42 -21.51
N GLU A 207 -26.98 1.70 -20.90
CA GLU A 207 -27.17 1.59 -19.45
C GLU A 207 -27.12 0.14 -18.98
N ARG A 208 -27.87 -0.77 -19.63
CA ARG A 208 -27.80 -2.22 -19.37
C ARG A 208 -26.40 -2.80 -19.57
N LEU A 209 -25.66 -2.32 -20.59
CA LEU A 209 -24.27 -2.74 -20.82
C LEU A 209 -23.32 -2.23 -19.71
N ARG A 210 -23.62 -1.07 -19.09
CA ARG A 210 -22.88 -0.58 -17.91
C ARG A 210 -23.21 -1.38 -16.65
N GLU A 211 -24.48 -1.74 -16.44
CA GLU A 211 -24.91 -2.57 -15.31
C GLU A 211 -24.28 -3.97 -15.35
N THR A 212 -24.31 -4.62 -16.51
CA THR A 212 -23.67 -5.94 -16.70
C THR A 212 -22.16 -5.89 -16.47
N ARG A 213 -21.45 -4.91 -17.03
CA ARG A 213 -20.01 -4.71 -16.76
C ARG A 213 -19.70 -4.45 -15.29
N ARG A 214 -20.50 -3.64 -14.59
CA ARG A 214 -20.35 -3.42 -13.14
C ARG A 214 -20.51 -4.72 -12.35
N ALA A 215 -21.51 -5.53 -12.69
CA ALA A 215 -21.72 -6.83 -12.05
C ALA A 215 -20.55 -7.82 -12.32
N GLU A 216 -19.97 -7.80 -13.52
CA GLU A 216 -18.75 -8.55 -13.86
C GLU A 216 -17.53 -8.06 -13.07
N GLU A 217 -17.31 -6.74 -12.98
CA GLU A 217 -16.24 -6.12 -12.18
C GLU A 217 -16.40 -6.48 -10.68
N GLU A 218 -17.60 -6.37 -10.12
CA GLU A 218 -17.91 -6.75 -8.73
C GLU A 218 -17.75 -8.26 -8.47
N ALA A 219 -18.04 -9.12 -9.46
CA ALA A 219 -17.78 -10.56 -9.36
C ALA A 219 -16.27 -10.85 -9.38
N TRP A 220 -15.52 -10.17 -10.25
CA TRP A 220 -14.06 -10.30 -10.34
C TRP A 220 -13.36 -9.81 -9.06
N PHE A 221 -13.76 -8.66 -8.51
CA PHE A 221 -13.21 -8.15 -7.24
C PHE A 221 -13.47 -9.12 -6.08
N ARG A 222 -14.68 -9.70 -5.98
CA ARG A 222 -14.99 -10.73 -4.97
C ARG A 222 -14.13 -11.98 -5.15
N GLN A 223 -13.93 -12.46 -6.38
CA GLN A 223 -13.04 -13.58 -6.64
C GLN A 223 -11.59 -13.27 -6.24
N GLN A 224 -11.11 -12.06 -6.52
CA GLN A 224 -9.75 -11.63 -6.15
C GLN A 224 -9.57 -11.51 -4.62
N GLN A 225 -10.59 -11.05 -3.88
CA GLN A 225 -10.58 -11.04 -2.42
C GLN A 225 -10.49 -12.46 -1.85
N LEU A 226 -11.32 -13.40 -2.33
CA LEU A 226 -11.28 -14.80 -1.89
C LEU A 226 -9.92 -15.47 -2.16
N LEU A 227 -9.26 -15.13 -3.28
CA LEU A 227 -7.90 -15.62 -3.57
C LEU A 227 -6.85 -15.05 -2.61
N LEU A 228 -6.95 -13.77 -2.23
CA LEU A 228 -6.06 -13.14 -1.26
C LEU A 228 -6.27 -13.72 0.15
N GLU A 229 -7.51 -13.92 0.58
CA GLU A 229 -7.85 -14.56 1.85
C GLU A 229 -7.28 -15.97 1.93
N ALA A 230 -7.47 -16.79 0.88
CA ALA A 230 -6.90 -18.13 0.81
C ALA A 230 -5.35 -18.12 0.78
N GLU A 231 -4.71 -17.11 0.16
CA GLU A 231 -3.26 -16.96 0.22
C GLU A 231 -2.78 -16.58 1.63
N GLU A 232 -3.49 -15.69 2.32
CA GLU A 232 -3.19 -15.35 3.71
C GLU A 232 -3.33 -16.55 4.64
N GLU A 233 -4.39 -17.34 4.52
CA GLU A 233 -4.56 -18.59 5.29
C GLU A 233 -3.43 -19.59 5.01
N ARG A 234 -3.03 -19.72 3.75
CA ARG A 234 -1.86 -20.52 3.36
C ARG A 234 -0.55 -19.99 3.97
N ARG A 235 -0.34 -18.67 3.99
CA ARG A 235 0.83 -18.05 4.64
C ARG A 235 0.82 -18.25 6.15
N LYS A 236 -0.35 -18.12 6.80
CA LYS A 236 -0.55 -18.36 8.24
C LYS A 236 -0.25 -19.81 8.60
N THR A 237 -0.76 -20.78 7.84
CA THR A 237 -0.48 -22.22 8.05
C THR A 237 0.98 -22.57 7.84
N LEU A 238 1.61 -22.11 6.75
CA LEU A 238 3.05 -22.33 6.51
C LEU A 238 3.93 -21.74 7.63
N SER A 239 3.63 -20.53 8.12
CA SER A 239 4.34 -19.92 9.26
C SER A 239 4.21 -20.75 10.56
N LEU A 240 3.04 -21.34 10.81
CA LEU A 240 2.83 -22.27 11.92
C LEU A 240 3.61 -23.59 11.74
N GLU A 241 3.81 -24.06 10.50
CA GLU A 241 4.63 -25.23 10.21
C GLU A 241 6.13 -24.94 10.33
N ASP A 242 6.61 -23.80 9.83
CA ASP A 242 8.00 -23.37 9.99
C ASP A 242 8.39 -23.15 11.46
N THR A 243 7.50 -22.55 12.26
CA THR A 243 7.71 -22.43 13.71
C THR A 243 7.69 -23.80 14.41
N ARG A 244 6.88 -24.78 13.96
CA ARG A 244 6.96 -26.17 14.45
C ARG A 244 8.29 -26.84 14.07
N LEU A 245 8.72 -26.72 12.82
CA LEU A 245 9.96 -27.33 12.31
C LEU A 245 11.22 -26.73 12.94
N THR A 246 11.27 -25.41 13.12
CA THR A 246 12.38 -24.74 13.83
C THR A 246 12.45 -25.19 15.29
N ASN A 247 11.31 -25.28 15.99
CA ASN A 247 11.24 -25.84 17.35
C ASN A 247 11.70 -27.31 17.41
N GLN A 248 11.31 -28.15 16.45
CA GLN A 248 11.78 -29.54 16.36
C GLN A 248 13.29 -29.61 16.12
N ARG A 249 13.83 -28.82 15.18
CA ARG A 249 15.27 -28.71 14.91
C ARG A 249 16.05 -28.24 16.15
N ALA A 250 15.52 -27.26 16.90
CA ALA A 250 16.12 -26.79 18.14
C ALA A 250 16.18 -27.91 19.22
N ARG A 251 15.09 -28.67 19.40
CA ARG A 251 15.05 -29.83 20.31
C ARG A 251 16.05 -30.92 19.91
N LEU A 252 16.13 -31.26 18.62
CA LEU A 252 17.11 -32.23 18.11
C LEU A 252 18.57 -31.75 18.28
N MET A 253 18.83 -30.46 18.08
CA MET A 253 20.16 -29.88 18.31
C MET A 253 20.53 -29.86 19.81
N ALA A 254 19.58 -29.63 20.71
CA ALA A 254 19.79 -29.77 22.15
C ALA A 254 20.10 -31.24 22.53
N MET A 255 19.31 -32.20 22.06
CA MET A 255 19.55 -33.63 22.28
C MET A 255 20.90 -34.09 21.71
N LYS A 256 21.29 -33.60 20.52
CA LYS A 256 22.62 -33.87 19.94
C LYS A 256 23.75 -33.31 20.81
N ARG A 257 23.62 -32.08 21.34
CA ARG A 257 24.60 -31.49 22.27
C ARG A 257 24.70 -32.31 23.56
N GLU A 258 23.58 -32.76 24.13
CA GLU A 258 23.60 -33.64 25.31
C GLU A 258 24.28 -34.98 25.05
N LEU A 259 24.03 -35.60 23.90
CA LEU A 259 24.70 -36.84 23.49
C LEU A 259 26.20 -36.64 23.33
N GLN A 260 26.64 -35.55 22.67
CA GLN A 260 28.06 -35.19 22.56
C GLN A 260 28.71 -34.95 23.93
N VAL A 261 28.01 -34.31 24.87
CA VAL A 261 28.52 -34.15 26.26
C VAL A 261 28.61 -35.49 26.99
N LYS A 262 27.67 -36.42 26.77
CA LYS A 262 27.74 -37.79 27.33
C LYS A 262 28.90 -38.59 26.73
N GLU A 263 29.09 -38.51 25.42
CA GLU A 263 30.22 -39.12 24.71
C GLU A 263 31.57 -38.58 25.21
N LEU A 264 31.73 -37.26 25.31
CA LEU A 264 32.92 -36.63 25.86
C LEU A 264 33.20 -37.08 27.30
N LYS A 265 32.17 -37.23 28.15
CA LYS A 265 32.33 -37.75 29.52
C LYS A 265 32.85 -39.19 29.53
N VAL A 266 32.40 -40.05 28.61
CA VAL A 266 32.89 -41.44 28.48
C VAL A 266 34.33 -41.46 27.91
N MET A 267 34.63 -40.62 26.93
CA MET A 267 35.98 -40.45 26.39
C MET A 267 36.97 -39.92 27.44
N ASP A 268 36.53 -39.02 28.32
CA ASP A 268 37.37 -38.52 29.41
C ASP A 268 37.51 -39.54 30.54
N ALA A 269 36.48 -40.35 30.83
CA ALA A 269 36.60 -41.47 31.77
C ALA A 269 37.63 -42.50 31.27
N THR A 270 37.49 -42.98 30.03
CA THR A 270 38.43 -43.93 29.42
C THR A 270 39.86 -43.38 29.31
N LYS A 271 40.04 -42.08 29.00
CA LYS A 271 41.35 -41.41 29.09
C LYS A 271 41.92 -41.41 30.51
N ARG A 272 41.11 -41.11 31.54
CA ARG A 272 41.57 -41.16 32.94
C ARG A 272 41.97 -42.58 33.33
N ASP A 273 41.19 -43.58 32.96
CA ASP A 273 41.49 -44.99 33.23
C ASP A 273 42.79 -45.44 32.55
N PHE A 274 43.01 -45.03 31.29
CA PHE A 274 44.26 -45.26 30.57
C PHE A 274 45.46 -44.56 31.25
N LEU A 275 45.32 -43.29 31.65
CA LEU A 275 46.36 -42.56 32.38
C LEU A 275 46.66 -43.21 33.74
N HIS A 276 45.64 -43.66 34.48
CA HIS A 276 45.79 -44.43 35.71
C HIS A 276 46.52 -45.76 35.48
N HIS A 277 46.20 -46.47 34.39
CA HIS A 277 46.92 -47.69 34.02
C HIS A 277 48.39 -47.40 33.69
N GLN A 278 48.68 -46.38 32.86
CA GLN A 278 50.06 -45.99 32.53
C GLN A 278 50.84 -45.56 33.78
N LYS A 279 50.21 -44.85 34.71
CA LYS A 279 50.80 -44.49 36.01
C LYS A 279 51.16 -45.76 36.81
N ARG A 280 50.25 -46.72 36.94
CA ARG A 280 50.51 -48.01 37.62
C ARG A 280 51.65 -48.79 36.98
N VAL A 281 51.76 -48.82 35.65
CA VAL A 281 52.87 -49.48 34.93
C VAL A 281 54.20 -48.79 35.22
N LYS A 282 54.24 -47.45 35.24
CA LYS A 282 55.43 -46.67 35.61
C LYS A 282 55.81 -46.89 37.07
N GLU A 283 54.85 -46.83 38.00
CA GLU A 283 55.04 -47.13 39.43
C GLU A 283 55.60 -48.56 39.64
N ALA A 284 55.06 -49.57 38.95
CA ALA A 284 55.56 -50.93 39.01
C ALA A 284 56.99 -51.07 38.44
N ARG A 285 57.36 -50.28 37.42
CA ARG A 285 58.73 -50.26 36.91
C ARG A 285 59.70 -49.54 37.85
N ILE A 286 59.27 -48.47 38.52
CA ILE A 286 60.05 -47.81 39.59
C ILE A 286 60.31 -48.81 40.72
N ARG A 287 59.28 -49.51 41.23
CA ARG A 287 59.45 -50.55 42.27
C ARG A 287 60.46 -51.64 41.87
N ARG A 288 60.43 -52.11 40.61
CA ARG A 288 61.44 -53.07 40.10
C ARG A 288 62.86 -52.51 40.09
N LEU A 289 63.03 -51.22 39.80
CA LEU A 289 64.33 -50.53 39.88
C LEU A 289 64.76 -50.35 41.34
N ASP A 290 63.83 -49.98 42.25
CA ASP A 290 64.11 -49.90 43.69
C ASP A 290 64.57 -51.25 44.25
N ASP A 291 63.92 -52.36 43.85
CA ASP A 291 64.31 -53.70 44.28
C ASP A 291 65.65 -54.16 43.66
N GLN A 292 65.99 -53.69 42.44
CA GLN A 292 67.33 -53.87 41.88
C GLN A 292 68.39 -53.05 42.63
N ILE A 293 68.07 -51.80 43.02
CA ILE A 293 68.94 -50.96 43.84
C ILE A 293 69.17 -51.61 45.20
N LYS A 294 68.11 -52.06 45.90
CA LYS A 294 68.24 -52.80 47.18
C LYS A 294 69.12 -54.03 47.05
N LYS A 295 68.95 -54.84 45.99
CA LYS A 295 69.82 -55.99 45.73
C LYS A 295 71.27 -55.59 45.49
N ARG A 296 71.53 -54.47 44.80
CA ARG A 296 72.89 -53.93 44.63
C ARG A 296 73.47 -53.33 45.91
N VAL A 297 72.64 -52.78 46.81
CA VAL A 297 73.06 -52.33 48.15
C VAL A 297 73.46 -53.54 48.99
N VAL A 298 72.61 -54.56 49.11
CA VAL A 298 72.95 -55.81 49.83
C VAL A 298 74.19 -56.50 49.23
N GLN A 299 74.33 -56.51 47.90
CA GLN A 299 75.53 -57.04 47.27
C GLN A 299 76.78 -56.25 47.66
N ARG A 300 76.71 -54.90 47.68
CA ARG A 300 77.81 -54.06 48.15
C ARG A 300 78.11 -54.26 49.64
N GLU A 301 77.08 -54.46 50.47
CA GLU A 301 77.26 -54.76 51.90
C GLU A 301 78.03 -56.07 52.10
N VAL A 302 77.67 -57.13 51.37
CA VAL A 302 78.41 -58.42 51.36
C VAL A 302 79.83 -58.25 50.81
N GLU A 303 80.02 -57.50 49.72
CA GLU A 303 81.35 -57.18 49.17
C GLU A 303 82.21 -56.40 50.19
N THR A 304 81.62 -55.47 50.96
CA THR A 304 82.34 -54.76 52.03
C THR A 304 82.63 -55.63 53.25
N GLN A 305 81.74 -56.56 53.60
CA GLN A 305 81.98 -57.52 54.69
C GLN A 305 83.12 -58.48 54.32
N ALA A 306 83.13 -59.02 53.10
CA ALA A 306 84.22 -59.85 52.60
C ALA A 306 85.56 -59.10 52.59
N ALA A 307 85.56 -57.81 52.22
CA ALA A 307 86.77 -56.97 52.27
C ALA A 307 87.27 -56.68 53.70
N LEU A 308 86.37 -56.62 54.68
CA LEU A 308 86.74 -56.53 56.11
C LEU A 308 87.32 -57.86 56.62
N GLU A 309 86.68 -58.99 56.31
CA GLU A 309 87.18 -60.33 56.65
C GLU A 309 88.56 -60.60 56.02
N GLU A 310 88.80 -60.16 54.78
CA GLU A 310 90.11 -60.25 54.13
C GLU A 310 91.16 -59.34 54.79
N ALA A 311 90.76 -58.18 55.33
CA ALA A 311 91.64 -57.30 56.10
C ALA A 311 92.01 -57.90 57.46
N ASP A 312 91.04 -58.51 58.16
CA ASP A 312 91.26 -59.20 59.44
C ASP A 312 92.16 -60.43 59.27
N LEU A 313 91.98 -61.22 58.21
CA LEU A 313 92.88 -62.33 57.86
C LEU A 313 94.32 -61.84 57.62
N LYS A 314 94.51 -60.74 56.89
CA LYS A 314 95.84 -60.14 56.68
C LYS A 314 96.45 -59.60 57.97
N ALA A 315 95.64 -59.08 58.89
CA ALA A 315 96.11 -58.68 60.21
C ALA A 315 96.62 -59.89 61.03
N LEU A 316 95.90 -61.01 61.01
CA LEU A 316 96.30 -62.26 61.65
C LEU A 316 97.58 -62.87 61.01
N GLU A 317 97.72 -62.78 59.68
CA GLU A 317 98.96 -63.20 59.00
C GLU A 317 100.17 -62.33 59.39
N LEU A 318 100.00 -61.01 59.47
CA LEU A 318 101.02 -60.09 59.96
C LEU A 318 101.39 -60.35 61.43
N GLU A 319 100.41 -60.67 62.27
CA GLU A 319 100.68 -61.02 63.68
C GLU A 319 101.43 -62.36 63.81
N ARG A 320 101.10 -63.36 62.96
CA ARG A 320 101.90 -64.59 62.85
C ARG A 320 103.34 -64.31 62.42
N GLN A 321 103.54 -63.45 61.42
CA GLN A 321 104.88 -63.05 60.96
C GLN A 321 105.67 -62.33 62.07
N ARG A 322 105.02 -61.45 62.85
CA ARG A 322 105.62 -60.78 64.02
C ARG A 322 106.11 -61.79 65.06
N VAL A 323 105.29 -62.79 65.40
CA VAL A 323 105.66 -63.85 66.36
C VAL A 323 106.81 -64.71 65.82
N GLN A 324 106.82 -65.04 64.52
CA GLN A 324 107.94 -65.77 63.91
C GLN A 324 109.25 -64.97 63.97
N LEU A 325 109.23 -63.66 63.71
CA LEU A 325 110.41 -62.79 63.83
C LEU A 325 110.89 -62.67 65.29
N GLN A 326 109.98 -62.59 66.26
CA GLN A 326 110.34 -62.61 67.69
C GLN A 326 111.00 -63.95 68.08
N HIS A 327 110.52 -65.07 67.55
CA HIS A 327 111.11 -66.40 67.82
C HIS A 327 112.47 -66.59 67.13
N GLN A 328 112.69 -65.99 65.96
CA GLN A 328 114.00 -65.94 65.30
C GLN A 328 115.02 -65.10 66.08
N LEU A 329 114.60 -63.93 66.60
CA LEU A 329 115.46 -63.10 67.45
C LEU A 329 115.85 -63.80 68.75
N ALA A 330 114.94 -64.58 69.36
CA ALA A 330 115.24 -65.36 70.56
C ALA A 330 116.31 -66.44 70.29
N ARG A 331 116.21 -67.19 69.18
CA ARG A 331 117.25 -68.16 68.80
C ARG A 331 118.60 -67.50 68.52
N TYR A 332 118.60 -66.33 67.87
CA TYR A 332 119.82 -65.58 67.64
C TYR A 332 120.49 -65.12 68.97
N GLN A 333 119.71 -64.90 70.03
CA GLN A 333 120.23 -64.57 71.36
C GLN A 333 120.77 -65.81 72.10
N GLU A 334 120.13 -66.97 71.96
CA GLU A 334 120.62 -68.24 72.51
C GLU A 334 121.90 -68.73 71.79
N GLU A 335 121.96 -68.61 70.46
CA GLU A 335 123.15 -68.97 69.65
C GLU A 335 124.36 -68.08 69.97
N MET A 336 124.14 -66.79 70.28
CA MET A 336 125.21 -65.88 70.72
C MET A 336 125.73 -66.19 72.14
N LEU A 337 124.88 -66.71 73.03
CA LEU A 337 125.30 -67.14 74.38
C LEU A 337 126.13 -68.43 74.31
N GLY A 338 125.73 -69.39 73.48
CA GLY A 338 126.49 -70.64 73.28
C GLY A 338 127.85 -70.46 72.57
N GLN A 339 128.09 -69.33 71.89
CA GLN A 339 129.39 -69.01 71.31
C GLN A 339 130.41 -68.51 72.36
N LEU A 340 129.95 -67.81 73.41
CA LEU A 340 130.81 -67.31 74.48
C LEU A 340 131.33 -68.43 75.40
N ASP A 341 130.51 -69.44 75.71
CA ASP A 341 130.91 -70.61 76.51
C ASP A 341 131.98 -71.47 75.80
N MET A 342 131.99 -71.48 74.46
CA MET A 342 132.97 -72.22 73.66
C MET A 342 134.32 -71.49 73.52
N GLU A 343 134.37 -70.17 73.76
CA GLU A 343 135.62 -69.39 73.73
C GLU A 343 136.42 -69.57 75.04
N GLU A 344 135.76 -69.68 76.21
CA GLU A 344 136.46 -69.94 77.50
C GLU A 344 137.18 -71.31 77.55
N GLU A 345 136.61 -72.38 76.96
CA GLU A 345 137.26 -73.71 76.95
C GLU A 345 138.52 -73.79 76.07
N VAL A 346 138.65 -72.93 75.05
CA VAL A 346 139.77 -72.94 74.10
C VAL A 346 140.98 -72.18 74.64
N GLU A 347 140.76 -71.09 75.39
CA GLU A 347 141.85 -70.32 76.00
C GLU A 347 142.55 -71.09 77.14
N GLY A 348 141.80 -71.89 77.90
CA GLY A 348 142.35 -72.72 78.99
C GLY A 348 143.41 -73.75 78.54
N ARG A 349 143.38 -74.19 77.28
CA ARG A 349 144.37 -75.15 76.74
C ARG A 349 145.61 -74.50 76.14
N ARG A 350 145.53 -73.25 75.66
CA ARG A 350 146.69 -72.51 75.14
C ARG A 350 147.59 -71.98 76.27
N ALA A 351 147.01 -71.66 77.42
CA ALA A 351 147.73 -71.14 78.59
C ALA A 351 148.76 -72.11 79.25
N SER A 352 148.81 -73.39 78.85
CA SER A 352 149.72 -74.40 79.45
C SER A 352 151.04 -74.61 78.72
N LEU A 353 151.16 -74.20 77.45
CA LEU A 353 152.34 -74.48 76.61
C LEU A 353 153.23 -73.24 76.40
N GLU A 354 152.65 -72.04 76.28
CA GLU A 354 153.41 -70.80 76.09
C GLU A 354 154.02 -70.24 77.41
N ARG A 355 153.81 -70.92 78.55
CA ARG A 355 154.55 -70.67 79.81
C ARG A 355 155.92 -71.36 79.88
N SER A 356 156.32 -72.12 78.86
CA SER A 356 157.61 -72.83 78.86
C SER A 356 158.68 -72.20 77.96
N GLU A 357 158.31 -71.54 76.85
CA GLU A 357 159.26 -71.19 75.79
C GLU A 357 159.36 -69.69 75.50
N LEU A 358 159.93 -69.03 76.50
CA LEU A 358 160.77 -67.84 76.39
C LEU A 358 160.02 -66.51 76.11
N GLU A 359 160.13 -65.50 76.96
CA GLU A 359 160.97 -65.33 78.16
C GLU A 359 160.17 -64.49 79.19
N LYS A 360 160.45 -64.48 80.49
CA LYS A 360 161.47 -63.64 81.15
C LYS A 360 161.50 -62.15 80.75
N GLU A 361 160.72 -61.69 79.76
CA GLU A 361 160.65 -60.29 79.30
C GLU A 361 159.16 -59.95 79.05
N ARG A 362 158.41 -59.50 80.06
CA ARG A 362 158.41 -58.17 80.73
C ARG A 362 157.77 -57.07 79.88
N GLU A 363 156.83 -56.37 80.53
CA GLU A 363 156.50 -54.94 80.33
C GLU A 363 155.86 -54.61 78.96
N GLU A 364 154.82 -53.79 78.80
CA GLU A 364 153.91 -52.97 79.62
C GLU A 364 152.62 -52.78 78.75
N GLY A 365 151.45 -52.31 79.16
CA GLY A 365 151.07 -51.52 80.34
C GLY A 365 150.10 -50.37 79.98
N GLY A 366 148.81 -50.69 79.77
CA GLY A 366 147.69 -49.83 80.22
C GLY A 366 147.11 -48.71 79.33
N GLY A 367 145.90 -48.24 79.72
CA GLY A 367 145.31 -46.95 79.28
C GLY A 367 143.76 -46.93 79.18
N ARG A 368 143.08 -46.18 80.07
CA ARG A 368 141.61 -45.88 80.03
C ARG A 368 141.40 -44.41 79.54
N GLU A 369 140.22 -43.78 79.38
CA GLU A 369 139.05 -43.65 80.27
C GLU A 369 137.89 -42.76 79.66
N ARG A 370 136.63 -42.90 80.18
CA ARG A 370 135.54 -41.87 80.41
C ARG A 370 134.32 -41.53 79.47
N GLU A 371 133.14 -41.43 80.16
CA GLU A 371 131.93 -40.54 80.02
C GLU A 371 130.86 -40.68 78.88
N ARG A 372 129.59 -40.15 78.94
CA ARG A 372 128.44 -40.16 79.93
C ARG A 372 127.15 -39.40 79.42
N LEU A 373 125.92 -39.97 79.56
CA LEU A 373 124.56 -39.40 79.90
C LEU A 373 123.65 -38.38 79.06
N ALA A 374 122.33 -38.73 78.91
CA ALA A 374 121.02 -37.98 79.19
C ALA A 374 120.07 -37.18 78.18
N ALA A 375 118.71 -37.34 78.35
CA ALA A 375 117.49 -36.47 78.09
C ALA A 375 116.82 -36.29 76.65
N ALA A 376 115.56 -35.78 76.38
CA ALA A 376 114.16 -35.82 76.99
C ALA A 376 113.01 -35.07 76.15
N GLN A 377 111.68 -35.16 76.53
CA GLN A 377 110.45 -34.29 76.22
C GLN A 377 109.52 -34.50 74.95
N ALA A 378 108.21 -34.11 74.81
CA ALA A 378 106.98 -33.87 75.67
C ALA A 378 105.61 -33.57 74.90
N ASN A 379 104.45 -33.42 75.59
CA ASN A 379 102.97 -33.42 75.20
C ASN A 379 102.36 -32.19 74.41
N VAL A 380 101.05 -32.03 74.03
CA VAL A 380 99.74 -31.74 74.79
C VAL A 380 98.48 -31.67 73.84
N ALA A 381 97.23 -31.61 74.37
CA ALA A 381 95.93 -31.40 73.65
C ALA A 381 95.04 -30.23 74.19
N ILE A 382 93.90 -29.92 73.50
CA ILE A 382 92.80 -28.93 73.75
C ILE A 382 92.95 -27.55 73.06
N ALA A 383 92.06 -27.22 72.09
CA ALA A 383 91.33 -25.94 71.91
C ALA A 383 90.40 -25.92 70.65
N GLU A 384 89.47 -24.96 70.60
CA GLU A 384 88.72 -24.45 69.43
C GLU A 384 87.55 -25.23 68.79
N VAL A 385 86.40 -25.18 69.48
CA VAL A 385 85.05 -25.26 68.91
C VAL A 385 84.22 -24.07 69.47
N ARG A 386 83.38 -23.40 68.64
CA ARG A 386 82.36 -22.34 68.97
C ARG A 386 82.67 -20.83 68.80
N GLN A 387 83.44 -20.37 67.81
CA GLN A 387 83.29 -18.98 67.33
C GLN A 387 83.42 -18.84 65.80
N ARG A 388 82.27 -18.76 65.10
CA ARG A 388 82.03 -18.00 63.83
C ARG A 388 80.60 -18.23 63.30
N CYS A 389 79.61 -17.97 64.14
CA CYS A 389 78.21 -17.78 63.74
C CYS A 389 77.71 -16.53 64.47
N VAL A 390 77.50 -15.41 63.77
CA VAL A 390 76.63 -14.26 64.14
C VAL A 390 76.73 -13.08 63.13
N GLU A 391 77.82 -12.93 62.38
CA GLU A 391 78.08 -11.65 61.68
C GLU A 391 77.48 -11.48 60.27
N THR A 392 77.12 -12.54 59.55
CA THR A 392 76.54 -12.40 58.18
C THR A 392 75.01 -12.28 58.14
N VAL A 393 74.32 -12.45 59.27
CA VAL A 393 72.86 -12.20 59.38
C VAL A 393 72.55 -10.70 59.35
N ARG A 394 73.51 -9.85 59.73
CA ARG A 394 73.34 -8.38 59.82
C ARG A 394 73.35 -7.64 58.48
N GLU A 395 73.71 -8.29 57.37
CA GLU A 395 73.73 -7.64 56.05
C GLU A 395 72.36 -7.64 55.34
N VAL A 396 71.44 -8.53 55.74
CA VAL A 396 70.13 -8.71 55.09
C VAL A 396 69.06 -7.74 55.60
N GLU A 397 69.21 -7.22 56.82
CA GLU A 397 68.22 -6.31 57.44
C GLU A 397 68.44 -4.83 57.05
N ARG A 398 69.65 -4.45 56.64
CA ARG A 398 70.06 -3.07 56.35
C ARG A 398 69.50 -2.48 55.04
N ARG A 399 68.81 -3.27 54.21
CA ARG A 399 68.18 -2.82 52.95
C ARG A 399 66.66 -3.07 52.88
N ARG A 400 66.05 -3.37 54.03
CA ARG A 400 64.59 -3.50 54.19
C ARG A 400 64.04 -2.43 55.16
N GLY A 401 64.64 -1.24 55.13
CA GLY A 401 64.40 -0.13 56.06
C GLY A 401 64.31 1.25 55.40
N GLU A 402 64.14 1.30 54.08
CA GLU A 402 63.53 2.46 53.38
C GLU A 402 62.07 2.07 53.14
N ALA A 403 61.29 2.08 54.22
CA ALA A 403 59.91 1.63 54.25
C ALA A 403 58.98 2.79 54.62
N GLU A 404 57.79 2.79 54.02
CA GLU A 404 56.56 3.35 54.61
C GLU A 404 56.59 4.86 54.94
N GLU A 405 56.49 5.71 53.92
CA GLU A 405 56.02 7.09 54.09
C GLU A 405 55.12 7.52 52.92
N GLY A 406 54.01 8.22 53.22
CA GLY A 406 53.38 9.12 52.26
C GLY A 406 52.26 8.59 51.37
N ASP A 407 51.45 7.64 51.85
CA ASP A 407 50.06 7.55 51.37
C ASP A 407 49.30 8.82 51.86
N ARG A 408 48.47 9.40 50.98
CA ARG A 408 47.65 10.66 51.11
C ARG A 408 48.29 12.01 50.74
N GLU A 409 47.42 12.84 50.14
CA GLU A 409 47.49 14.30 50.00
C GLU A 409 48.68 14.88 49.19
N THR A 410 48.54 15.28 47.92
CA THR A 410 47.38 15.90 47.27
C THR A 410 47.47 15.86 45.73
N ARG A 411 46.33 15.71 45.04
CA ARG A 411 45.67 16.82 44.30
C ARG A 411 44.75 16.31 43.15
N ALA A 412 43.44 16.46 43.35
CA ALA A 412 42.36 16.53 42.35
C ALA A 412 42.21 15.38 41.31
N GLN A 413 41.04 14.81 41.03
CA GLN A 413 39.68 14.83 41.60
C GLN A 413 38.96 13.63 40.94
N VAL A 414 38.52 12.59 41.64
CA VAL A 414 37.16 12.43 42.22
C VAL A 414 36.06 13.03 41.31
N GLY A 415 35.10 12.27 40.76
CA GLY A 415 34.79 10.83 40.80
C GLY A 415 34.25 10.36 39.43
N GLY A 416 33.94 9.08 39.20
CA GLY A 416 32.77 8.42 39.77
C GLY A 416 31.49 9.14 39.33
N GLY A 417 30.63 8.63 38.45
CA GLY A 417 30.38 7.26 37.98
C GLY A 417 28.93 7.20 37.49
N ASN A 418 28.51 6.12 36.83
CA ASN A 418 27.16 5.95 36.26
C ASN A 418 25.99 6.33 37.20
N VAL A 419 25.44 7.54 37.08
CA VAL A 419 24.07 7.89 37.56
C VAL A 419 23.32 8.80 36.57
N GLU A 420 23.99 9.66 35.79
CA GLU A 420 23.30 10.67 34.94
C GLU A 420 22.89 10.18 33.54
N ARG A 421 23.26 8.95 33.15
CA ARG A 421 22.84 8.30 31.89
C ARG A 421 21.33 8.00 31.77
N MET A 422 20.50 8.51 32.67
CA MET A 422 19.05 8.30 32.68
C MET A 422 18.21 9.56 32.91
N LYS A 423 18.78 10.77 32.75
CA LYS A 423 18.03 12.04 32.84
C LYS A 423 18.28 13.06 31.72
N GLU A 424 19.23 12.84 30.81
CA GLU A 424 19.51 13.78 29.71
C GLU A 424 18.72 13.51 28.41
N VAL A 425 18.08 12.35 28.26
CA VAL A 425 17.28 12.02 27.06
C VAL A 425 15.84 12.55 27.16
N GLU A 426 15.34 12.83 28.37
CA GLU A 426 13.94 13.25 28.60
C GLU A 426 13.81 14.78 28.84
N ALA A 427 14.91 15.50 29.06
CA ALA A 427 14.92 16.95 29.28
C ALA A 427 15.12 17.79 27.98
N LEU A 428 15.61 17.17 26.90
CA LEU A 428 15.86 17.84 25.61
C LEU A 428 14.61 17.95 24.70
N ALA A 429 13.44 17.48 25.15
CA ALA A 429 12.17 17.60 24.43
C ALA A 429 11.29 18.79 24.87
N SER A 430 11.66 19.53 25.93
CA SER A 430 10.76 20.52 26.57
C SER A 430 11.36 21.92 26.76
N ARG A 431 12.52 22.24 26.15
CA ARG A 431 13.14 23.57 26.24
C ARG A 431 13.91 23.97 24.98
N LEU A 432 13.20 24.41 23.94
CA LEU A 432 13.58 25.52 23.03
C LEU A 432 12.56 25.68 21.88
N GLY A 433 11.29 25.82 22.25
CA GLY A 433 10.30 26.50 21.41
C GLY A 433 10.26 27.99 21.77
N ALA A 434 10.35 28.85 20.75
CA ALA A 434 10.11 30.31 20.77
C ALA A 434 11.13 31.25 21.47
N THR A 435 11.98 31.88 20.65
CA THR A 435 12.25 33.34 20.59
C THR A 435 12.85 33.64 19.21
N TYR A 436 12.12 34.08 18.18
CA TYR A 436 11.49 35.40 17.96
C TYR A 436 12.41 36.62 18.17
N LEU A 437 12.98 37.10 17.06
CA LEU A 437 12.73 38.47 16.60
C LEU A 437 11.48 38.35 15.70
N GLY A 438 10.39 39.10 15.83
CA GLY A 438 10.17 40.40 16.47
C GLY A 438 9.55 41.34 15.41
N GLN A 439 8.51 42.14 15.65
CA GLN A 439 7.79 42.48 16.88
C GLN A 439 6.29 42.74 16.53
N GLN A 440 5.37 42.49 17.47
CA GLN A 440 4.04 43.15 17.46
C GLN A 440 4.19 44.59 18.00
N PRO A 441 3.13 45.42 17.90
CA PRO A 441 2.38 45.68 19.14
C PRO A 441 0.85 45.55 19.02
N GLN A 442 0.27 44.79 19.97
CA GLN A 442 -0.98 45.11 20.68
C GLN A 442 -0.61 46.07 21.85
N GLU A 443 -1.48 46.80 22.58
CA GLU A 443 -2.95 46.88 22.70
C GLU A 443 -3.32 48.15 23.54
N ARG A 444 -4.55 48.69 23.38
CA ARG A 444 -5.29 49.59 24.31
C ARG A 444 -4.62 50.96 24.65
N ASP A 445 -5.28 52.00 25.15
CA ASP A 445 -6.64 52.17 25.72
C ASP A 445 -7.21 53.58 25.36
N ASP A 446 -8.32 53.97 25.99
CA ASP A 446 -8.89 55.32 26.15
C ASP A 446 -9.78 55.94 25.04
N GLY A 447 -11.02 56.29 25.45
CA GLY A 447 -11.44 57.70 25.40
C GLY A 447 -12.35 58.20 24.25
N GLU A 448 -13.67 58.20 24.52
CA GLU A 448 -14.67 59.22 24.13
C GLU A 448 -14.86 59.71 22.67
N GLY A 449 -16.14 59.92 22.26
CA GLY A 449 -16.46 61.13 21.48
C GLY A 449 -17.22 61.05 20.14
N LYS A 450 -18.52 60.68 20.17
CA LYS A 450 -19.62 61.22 19.32
C LYS A 450 -19.62 61.08 17.77
N MET A 451 -20.71 60.47 17.29
CA MET A 451 -21.58 60.90 16.14
C MET A 451 -20.98 60.82 14.71
N LYS A 452 -21.62 60.24 13.68
CA LYS A 452 -23.05 60.07 13.32
C LYS A 452 -23.27 58.85 12.38
N GLY A 453 -24.52 58.57 11.96
CA GLY A 453 -24.98 57.37 11.20
C GLY A 453 -24.32 57.09 9.82
N ASP A 454 -24.65 56.00 9.10
CA ASP A 454 -25.87 55.18 9.11
C ASP A 454 -25.66 53.66 8.83
N LYS A 455 -26.74 52.87 8.95
CA LYS A 455 -26.90 51.40 8.68
C LYS A 455 -26.92 51.04 7.17
N PRO A 456 -26.95 49.73 6.77
CA PRO A 456 -26.44 48.48 7.38
C PRO A 456 -25.62 47.57 6.40
N LEU A 457 -25.13 46.42 6.89
CA LEU A 457 -24.71 45.27 6.04
C LEU A 457 -25.91 44.61 5.32
N PRO A 458 -25.68 43.79 4.26
CA PRO A 458 -25.72 42.34 4.51
C PRO A 458 -24.78 41.44 3.68
N ALA A 459 -24.52 40.25 4.25
CA ALA A 459 -24.41 38.92 3.65
C ALA A 459 -23.34 38.56 2.58
N GLU A 460 -22.45 37.66 3.01
CA GLU A 460 -22.09 36.37 2.40
C GLU A 460 -21.39 36.27 1.03
N GLN A 461 -20.35 35.42 1.03
CA GLN A 461 -19.50 35.09 -0.10
C GLN A 461 -20.17 34.03 -0.99
N SER A 462 -20.22 34.24 -2.31
CA SER A 462 -20.78 33.24 -3.23
C SER A 462 -19.73 32.19 -3.65
N PRO A 463 -19.98 30.87 -3.46
CA PRO A 463 -19.04 29.81 -3.83
C PRO A 463 -18.89 29.62 -5.36
N ALA A 464 -19.75 30.23 -6.17
CA ALA A 464 -19.77 30.07 -7.63
C ALA A 464 -18.50 30.60 -8.33
N LEU A 465 -17.89 31.69 -7.83
CA LEU A 465 -16.68 32.27 -8.42
C LEU A 465 -15.45 31.38 -8.26
N SER A 466 -15.38 30.61 -7.16
CA SER A 466 -14.32 29.60 -6.96
C SER A 466 -14.45 28.46 -7.97
N ALA A 467 -15.66 27.91 -8.12
CA ALA A 467 -15.92 26.78 -9.02
C ALA A 467 -15.59 27.10 -10.49
N LEU A 468 -15.95 28.30 -10.97
CA LEU A 468 -15.64 28.76 -12.33
C LEU A 468 -14.13 28.87 -12.60
N LEU A 469 -13.35 29.35 -11.63
CA LEU A 469 -11.88 29.45 -11.74
C LEU A 469 -11.21 28.07 -11.77
N TRP A 470 -11.71 27.12 -10.97
CA TRP A 470 -11.21 25.74 -10.98
C TRP A 470 -11.58 24.98 -12.26
N SER A 471 -12.80 25.14 -12.79
CA SER A 471 -13.21 24.53 -14.07
C SER A 471 -12.33 25.03 -15.22
N ARG A 472 -12.18 26.35 -15.36
CA ARG A 472 -11.36 26.95 -16.42
C ARG A 472 -9.89 26.53 -16.38
N ARG A 473 -9.35 26.26 -15.18
CA ARG A 473 -7.99 25.76 -15.00
C ARG A 473 -7.85 24.26 -15.30
N ARG A 474 -8.93 23.47 -15.15
CA ARG A 474 -8.98 22.07 -15.58
C ARG A 474 -9.04 21.97 -17.11
N ASP A 475 -9.93 22.70 -17.76
CA ASP A 475 -10.07 22.73 -19.22
C ASP A 475 -8.75 23.13 -19.94
N GLU A 476 -7.91 23.94 -19.28
CA GLU A 476 -6.60 24.34 -19.77
C GLU A 476 -5.56 23.22 -19.63
N LEU A 477 -5.57 22.49 -18.51
CA LEU A 477 -4.69 21.33 -18.29
C LEU A 477 -5.05 20.17 -19.23
N ASP A 478 -6.34 19.89 -19.42
CA ASP A 478 -6.82 18.83 -20.33
C ASP A 478 -6.41 19.11 -21.78
N ARG A 479 -6.40 20.38 -22.21
CA ARG A 479 -5.89 20.81 -23.52
C ARG A 479 -4.37 20.63 -23.65
N GLN A 480 -3.61 20.94 -22.58
CA GLN A 480 -2.15 20.74 -22.56
C GLN A 480 -1.78 19.24 -22.57
N GLU A 481 -2.52 18.40 -21.84
CA GLU A 481 -2.34 16.94 -21.87
C GLU A 481 -2.65 16.36 -23.25
N ALA A 482 -3.74 16.78 -23.89
CA ALA A 482 -4.08 16.36 -25.25
C ALA A 482 -2.99 16.75 -26.27
N GLU A 483 -2.40 17.93 -26.16
CA GLU A 483 -1.29 18.33 -27.03
C GLU A 483 -0.01 17.51 -26.78
N LEU A 484 0.31 17.23 -25.51
CA LEU A 484 1.45 16.38 -25.14
C LEU A 484 1.27 14.94 -25.65
N LEU A 485 0.09 14.35 -25.50
CA LEU A 485 -0.22 13.02 -26.05
C LEU A 485 -0.06 12.98 -27.57
N LYS A 486 -0.50 14.02 -28.28
CA LYS A 486 -0.34 14.15 -29.74
C LYS A 486 1.13 14.26 -30.16
N ARG A 487 1.95 14.99 -29.37
CA ARG A 487 3.42 15.02 -29.55
C ARG A 487 4.06 13.65 -29.29
N VAL A 488 3.64 12.93 -28.25
CA VAL A 488 4.14 11.57 -27.93
C VAL A 488 3.79 10.56 -29.03
N GLN A 489 2.57 10.63 -29.60
CA GLN A 489 2.19 9.83 -30.77
C GLN A 489 3.09 10.12 -31.97
N GLY A 490 3.29 11.39 -32.32
CA GLY A 490 4.19 11.78 -33.43
C GLY A 490 5.67 11.41 -33.20
N VAL A 491 6.13 11.32 -31.95
CA VAL A 491 7.46 10.77 -31.62
C VAL A 491 7.49 9.25 -31.79
N ARG A 492 6.46 8.53 -31.34
CA ARG A 492 6.35 7.07 -31.54
C ARG A 492 6.33 6.69 -33.02
N GLU A 493 5.54 7.39 -33.84
CA GLU A 493 5.53 7.19 -35.29
C GLU A 493 6.92 7.39 -35.90
N LYS A 494 7.62 8.47 -35.56
CA LYS A 494 9.00 8.72 -36.02
C LYS A 494 9.99 7.65 -35.58
N VAL A 495 9.83 7.05 -34.40
CA VAL A 495 10.66 5.93 -33.93
C VAL A 495 10.37 4.65 -34.71
N VAL A 496 9.10 4.34 -34.98
CA VAL A 496 8.70 3.20 -35.83
C VAL A 496 9.21 3.37 -37.27
N ASP A 497 9.12 4.58 -37.81
CA ASP A 497 9.64 4.93 -39.15
C ASP A 497 11.18 4.84 -39.20
N HIS A 498 11.88 5.21 -38.12
CA HIS A 498 13.32 5.03 -38.01
C HIS A 498 13.73 3.55 -37.93
N MET A 499 13.02 2.75 -37.12
CA MET A 499 13.29 1.31 -36.99
C MET A 499 13.04 0.55 -38.29
N THR A 500 11.95 0.85 -39.02
CA THR A 500 11.67 0.23 -40.32
C THR A 500 12.66 0.66 -41.41
N ARG A 501 13.16 1.91 -41.38
CA ARG A 501 14.26 2.36 -42.25
C ARG A 501 15.60 1.70 -41.89
N GLN A 502 15.87 1.44 -40.61
CA GLN A 502 17.04 0.66 -40.19
C GLN A 502 16.96 -0.80 -40.65
N HIS A 503 15.82 -1.47 -40.48
CA HIS A 503 15.63 -2.84 -41.00
C HIS A 503 15.85 -2.91 -42.53
N ARG A 504 15.22 -2.02 -43.30
CA ARG A 504 15.40 -1.96 -44.76
C ARG A 504 16.83 -1.61 -45.21
N SER A 505 17.63 -0.93 -44.38
CA SER A 505 19.04 -0.68 -44.69
C SER A 505 19.98 -1.81 -44.24
N HIS A 506 19.55 -2.66 -43.30
CA HIS A 506 20.22 -3.91 -42.96
C HIS A 506 20.02 -4.97 -44.06
N ASP A 507 18.77 -5.20 -44.50
CA ASP A 507 18.45 -6.14 -45.60
C ASP A 507 19.16 -5.79 -46.93
N ARG A 508 19.35 -4.50 -47.20
CA ARG A 508 20.10 -4.03 -48.39
C ARG A 508 21.63 -4.13 -48.25
N ARG A 509 22.16 -4.42 -47.05
CA ARG A 509 23.59 -4.68 -46.83
C ARG A 509 23.91 -6.17 -46.79
N THR A 510 23.00 -7.01 -46.30
CA THR A 510 23.15 -8.47 -46.32
C THR A 510 23.01 -9.04 -47.74
N THR A 511 22.19 -8.44 -48.59
CA THR A 511 22.02 -8.83 -50.01
C THR A 511 23.11 -8.31 -50.96
N ALA A 512 24.03 -7.46 -50.49
CA ALA A 512 25.12 -6.89 -51.30
C ALA A 512 26.51 -7.48 -50.96
N THR A 513 26.55 -8.58 -50.20
CA THR A 513 27.78 -9.28 -49.79
C THR A 513 27.74 -10.78 -50.15
N THR A 514 26.91 -11.14 -51.14
CA THR A 514 26.69 -12.52 -51.61
C THR A 514 26.73 -12.69 -53.14
N ASP A 515 27.38 -11.75 -53.83
CA ASP A 515 27.87 -11.86 -55.22
C ASP A 515 29.38 -11.56 -55.24
#